data_AF-A0A8J7H5U5-F1
#
_entry.id   AF-A0A8J7H5U5-F1
#
_cell.length_a   1.000
_cell.length_b   1.000
_cell.length_c   1.000
_cell.angle_alpha   90.00
_cell.angle_beta   90.00
_cell.angle_gamma   90.00
#
_symmetry.space_group_name_H-M   'P 1'
#
loop_
_entity.id
_entity.type
_entity.pdbx_description
1 polymer ?
#
loop_
_entity_poly.entity_id
_entity_poly.type
_entity_poly.pdbx_seq_one_letter_code
_entity_poly.pdbx_strand_id
1 'polypeptide(L)'
;MSNDSLMRILFLTAEPTDTARLRLQQELRDIQEQIQRVRLRDKFVFKQQFSARPGDISQAILDFEPHIVHFSGHGASTGELCFENDLGQAQPVKPEALAALFKLGAAHINCVVLNACYSDLQAQAIVQHISFVIGMNKAIGDRAAISFAVGFYKALGANRSPEEAYEFGCVEIQLQGIPEESTPVLRKKVDQSPAVFHLERPAIERCCYEDIQLPGSLIRIKASMGMGKTWLMNRIVAYARGHGYKTVTLSFKGLIDETVSQDVEKFLRAFCVAVGNELDMPNKLSDYWDNQLTHIFNTTIYFQRYLLANLTTPLVLALNDVDLVFEEPVIANDFCKMLRNWHDRAKRDDKNNNIWQDLRLIAVHSTEFYASLDINSSPLANVGLVIELPEFSPDQVQHLVKLRGLNLTASQIKQLINLLGGHPLLIRKICDYLRLYEISFKKLLEIAPTLEGPFRNHLIEHLENLDKNPQLKTSFLQILKKEEAVQLPPNIARTLKQLGLVKLEGNFAKVRCNLYYLFFKSIFNLQK
;
A
#
# COMPACT_ATOMS: atom_id res chain seq x y z
N MET A 1 -16.98 19.27 8.77
CA MET A 1 -16.28 19.49 10.06
C MET A 1 -14.90 18.87 9.90
N SER A 2 -13.84 19.65 10.01
CA SER A 2 -12.45 19.19 9.92
C SER A 2 -12.18 18.21 11.06
N ASN A 3 -11.72 16.99 10.75
CA ASN A 3 -11.37 16.00 11.76
C ASN A 3 -10.06 16.45 12.43
N ASP A 4 -10.19 17.18 13.54
CA ASP A 4 -9.09 17.80 14.28
C ASP A 4 -8.55 16.78 15.30
N SER A 5 -7.85 15.75 14.81
CA SER A 5 -7.27 14.73 15.69
C SER A 5 -6.02 15.26 16.39
N LEU A 6 -6.00 15.18 17.71
CA LEU A 6 -4.89 15.60 18.56
C LEU A 6 -3.72 14.61 18.46
N MET A 7 -2.50 15.09 18.21
CA MET A 7 -1.27 14.31 18.21
C MET A 7 -0.77 14.09 19.65
N ARG A 8 -1.04 12.89 20.15
CA ARG A 8 -0.56 12.36 21.43
C ARG A 8 0.93 11.97 21.40
N ILE A 9 1.75 12.59 22.26
CA ILE A 9 3.17 12.31 22.45
C ILE A 9 3.38 11.76 23.86
N LEU A 10 3.95 10.56 23.97
CA LEU A 10 4.40 9.98 25.22
C LEU A 10 5.92 10.17 25.34
N PHE A 11 6.35 10.90 26.36
CA PHE A 11 7.76 11.13 26.67
C PHE A 11 8.15 10.34 27.92
N LEU A 12 9.07 9.39 27.74
CA LEU A 12 9.56 8.46 28.75
C LEU A 12 11.01 8.78 29.08
N THR A 13 11.33 8.81 30.36
CA THR A 13 12.71 8.94 30.83
C THR A 13 13.05 7.88 31.85
N ALA A 14 14.28 7.37 31.82
CA ALA A 14 14.82 6.52 32.87
C ALA A 14 16.18 7.08 33.32
N GLU A 15 16.36 7.27 34.62
CA GLU A 15 17.62 7.77 35.21
C GLU A 15 18.04 6.88 36.39
N PRO A 16 18.52 5.65 36.11
CA PRO A 16 18.97 4.75 37.16
C PRO A 16 20.05 5.35 38.05
N THR A 17 19.99 5.04 39.34
CA THR A 17 20.89 5.59 40.37
C THR A 17 22.34 5.12 40.26
N ASP A 18 22.57 4.01 39.55
CA ASP A 18 23.87 3.39 39.31
C ASP A 18 24.50 3.77 37.95
N THR A 19 23.91 4.73 37.21
CA THR A 19 24.45 5.26 35.95
C THR A 19 24.83 6.74 36.04
N ALA A 20 25.53 7.24 35.02
CA ALA A 20 25.92 8.65 34.97
C ALA A 20 24.70 9.55 34.82
N ARG A 21 24.66 10.67 35.55
CA ARG A 21 23.51 11.60 35.50
C ARG A 21 23.33 12.22 34.10
N LEU A 22 22.10 12.23 33.59
CA LEU A 22 21.75 12.81 32.29
C LEU A 22 20.93 14.09 32.46
N ARG A 23 20.96 14.98 31.46
CA ARG A 23 20.17 16.23 31.47
C ARG A 23 18.71 16.05 30.99
N LEU A 24 18.03 15.00 31.42
CA LEU A 24 16.68 14.63 30.95
C LEU A 24 15.63 15.70 31.23
N GLN A 25 15.71 16.37 32.39
CA GLN A 25 14.80 17.47 32.73
C GLN A 25 15.00 18.70 31.84
N GLN A 26 16.24 18.97 31.44
CA GLN A 26 16.52 20.06 30.51
C GLN A 26 15.95 19.74 29.13
N GLU A 27 16.19 18.53 28.63
CA GLU A 27 15.64 18.07 27.36
C GLU A 27 14.12 18.23 27.31
N LEU A 28 13.43 17.73 28.35
CA LEU A 28 12.00 17.85 28.48
C LEU A 28 11.52 19.30 28.44
N ARG A 29 12.13 20.17 29.27
CA ARG A 29 11.76 21.59 29.33
C ARG A 29 11.91 22.25 27.97
N ASP A 30 13.04 22.02 27.31
CA ASP A 30 13.37 22.65 26.04
C ASP A 30 12.40 22.17 24.94
N ILE A 31 11.99 20.89 24.95
CA ILE A 31 10.94 20.33 24.07
C ILE A 31 9.59 21.01 24.34
N GLN A 32 9.16 21.10 25.60
CA GLN A 32 7.88 21.71 25.96
C GLN A 32 7.81 23.19 25.56
N GLU A 33 8.89 23.94 25.76
CA GLU A 33 8.98 25.33 25.30
C GLU A 33 8.81 25.44 23.78
N GLN A 34 9.40 24.53 22.99
CA GLN A 34 9.18 24.53 21.54
C GLN A 34 7.75 24.21 21.18
N ILE A 35 7.16 23.17 21.79
CA ILE A 35 5.77 22.78 21.54
C ILE A 35 4.82 23.95 21.84
N GLN A 36 5.08 24.75 22.87
CA GLN A 36 4.27 25.93 23.20
C GLN A 36 4.44 27.11 22.21
N ARG A 37 5.58 27.19 21.52
CA ARG A 37 5.91 28.28 20.58
C ARG A 37 5.44 28.00 19.15
N VAL A 38 5.15 26.75 18.79
CA VAL A 38 4.74 26.40 17.44
C VAL A 38 3.28 26.75 17.13
N ARG A 39 3.00 27.00 15.85
CA ARG A 39 1.70 27.46 15.35
C ARG A 39 0.54 26.52 15.68
N LEU A 40 0.80 25.23 15.83
CA LEU A 40 -0.21 24.19 16.05
C LEU A 40 -0.13 23.57 17.45
N ARG A 41 0.33 24.32 18.45
CA ARG A 41 0.48 23.82 19.84
C ARG A 41 -0.77 23.14 20.40
N ASP A 42 -1.96 23.65 20.06
CA ASP A 42 -3.25 23.13 20.55
C ASP A 42 -3.59 21.76 19.96
N LYS A 43 -2.81 21.28 18.98
CA LYS A 43 -2.92 19.95 18.40
C LYS A 43 -2.08 18.89 19.09
N PHE A 44 -1.26 19.24 20.09
CA PHE A 44 -0.40 18.28 20.78
C PHE A 44 -0.91 17.99 22.19
N VAL A 45 -1.01 16.70 22.51
CA VAL A 45 -1.23 16.25 23.89
C VAL A 45 0.04 15.56 24.34
N PHE A 46 0.71 16.12 25.34
CA PHE A 46 2.01 15.66 25.79
C PHE A 46 1.89 15.00 27.17
N LYS A 47 2.16 13.69 27.26
CA LYS A 47 2.19 12.94 28.52
C LYS A 47 3.63 12.58 28.88
N GLN A 48 4.00 12.84 30.12
CA GLN A 48 5.32 12.57 30.66
C GLN A 48 5.27 11.41 31.63
N GLN A 49 6.32 10.61 31.62
CA GLN A 49 6.51 9.55 32.59
C GLN A 49 7.99 9.37 32.91
N PHE A 50 8.32 9.76 34.14
CA PHE A 50 9.67 9.70 34.70
C PHE A 50 9.93 8.34 35.35
N SER A 51 11.21 8.04 35.57
CA SER A 51 11.66 6.80 36.22
C SER A 51 10.99 5.55 35.68
N ALA A 52 10.91 5.47 34.35
CA ALA A 52 10.15 4.43 33.68
C ALA A 52 10.79 3.06 33.95
N ARG A 53 10.00 2.15 34.53
CA ARG A 53 10.30 0.71 34.57
C ARG A 53 9.71 0.02 33.34
N PRO A 54 10.16 -1.17 32.95
CA PRO A 54 9.65 -1.84 31.75
C PRO A 54 8.12 -2.01 31.72
N GLY A 55 7.49 -2.36 32.85
CA GLY A 55 6.03 -2.51 32.95
C GLY A 55 5.26 -1.19 32.87
N ASP A 56 5.91 -0.08 33.20
CA ASP A 56 5.33 1.26 33.15
C ASP A 56 5.14 1.70 31.68
N ILE A 57 6.02 1.27 30.77
CA ILE A 57 5.94 1.56 29.33
C ILE A 57 4.69 0.93 28.71
N SER A 58 4.46 -0.36 28.99
CA SER A 58 3.30 -1.06 28.43
C SER A 58 1.99 -0.45 28.91
N GLN A 59 1.91 -0.13 30.21
CA GLN A 59 0.73 0.52 30.77
C GLN A 59 0.51 1.91 30.14
N ALA A 60 1.59 2.69 29.99
CA ALA A 60 1.51 4.01 29.39
C ALA A 60 1.03 4.00 27.94
N ILE A 61 1.50 3.04 27.14
CA ILE A 61 1.07 2.86 25.75
C ILE A 61 -0.41 2.47 25.69
N LEU A 62 -0.87 1.56 26.55
CA LEU A 62 -2.26 1.12 26.61
C LEU A 62 -3.21 2.24 27.04
N ASP A 63 -2.86 3.00 28.07
CA ASP A 63 -3.75 4.02 28.62
C ASP A 63 -3.81 5.29 27.76
N PHE A 64 -2.73 5.61 27.07
CA PHE A 64 -2.58 6.89 26.38
C PHE A 64 -2.66 6.79 24.86
N GLU A 65 -2.49 5.59 24.28
CA GLU A 65 -2.46 5.34 22.84
C GLU A 65 -1.64 6.39 22.06
N PRO A 66 -0.34 6.55 22.37
CA PRO A 66 0.47 7.61 21.75
C PRO A 66 0.63 7.42 20.24
N HIS A 67 0.76 8.54 19.53
CA HIS A 67 1.22 8.54 18.13
C HIS A 67 2.74 8.59 18.02
N ILE A 68 3.38 9.24 19.00
CA ILE A 68 4.83 9.35 19.11
C ILE A 68 5.25 8.88 20.49
N VAL A 69 6.23 7.98 20.54
CA VAL A 69 6.92 7.62 21.79
C VAL A 69 8.35 8.12 21.72
N HIS A 70 8.75 8.94 22.68
CA HIS A 70 10.12 9.40 22.83
C HIS A 70 10.68 8.81 24.12
N PHE A 71 11.78 8.07 24.02
CA PHE A 71 12.55 7.61 25.15
C PHE A 71 13.87 8.36 25.21
N SER A 72 14.18 8.93 26.38
CA SER A 72 15.49 9.53 26.66
C SER A 72 16.10 8.89 27.91
N GLY A 73 17.33 8.40 27.79
CA GLY A 73 17.98 7.64 28.86
C GLY A 73 19.27 6.97 28.40
N HIS A 74 19.73 5.97 29.15
CA HIS A 74 20.94 5.24 28.82
C HIS A 74 20.70 4.11 27.84
N GLY A 75 21.72 3.83 27.03
CA GLY A 75 21.80 2.64 26.18
C GLY A 75 23.17 1.98 26.28
N ALA A 76 23.19 0.66 26.10
CA ALA A 76 24.40 -0.16 26.11
C ALA A 76 24.93 -0.37 24.68
N SER A 77 26.23 -0.63 24.53
CA SER A 77 26.86 -0.90 23.22
C SER A 77 26.29 -2.12 22.48
N THR A 78 25.63 -3.00 23.22
CA THR A 78 24.91 -4.19 22.74
C THR A 78 23.48 -3.88 22.27
N GLY A 79 23.04 -2.63 22.40
CA GLY A 79 21.78 -2.13 21.84
C GLY A 79 20.62 -2.04 22.84
N GLU A 80 20.79 -2.55 24.08
CA GLU A 80 19.76 -2.47 25.11
C GLU A 80 19.54 -1.04 25.59
N LEU A 81 18.28 -0.72 25.91
CA LEU A 81 17.91 0.50 26.62
C LEU A 81 17.81 0.20 28.12
N CYS A 82 18.40 1.06 28.96
CA CYS A 82 18.37 0.88 30.41
C CYS A 82 17.15 1.60 31.01
N PHE A 83 16.27 0.82 31.63
CA PHE A 83 15.14 1.29 32.43
C PHE A 83 15.47 1.15 33.93
N GLU A 84 14.55 1.58 34.80
CA GLU A 84 14.69 1.34 36.24
C GLU A 84 14.07 -0.01 36.64
N ASN A 85 14.67 -0.69 37.62
CA ASN A 85 14.01 -1.76 38.36
C ASN A 85 13.38 -1.21 39.66
N ASP A 86 12.77 -2.09 40.47
CA ASP A 86 12.14 -1.68 41.74
C ASP A 86 13.12 -1.16 42.81
N LEU A 87 14.43 -1.29 42.57
CA LEU A 87 15.49 -0.73 43.41
C LEU A 87 16.04 0.60 42.86
N GLY A 88 15.52 1.10 41.74
CA GLY A 88 16.02 2.30 41.06
C GLY A 88 17.37 2.10 40.37
N GLN A 89 17.75 0.86 40.08
CA GLN A 89 18.99 0.49 39.39
C GLN A 89 18.73 0.14 37.92
N ALA A 90 19.78 0.12 37.11
CA ALA A 90 19.67 -0.10 35.68
C ALA A 90 19.19 -1.52 35.35
N GLN A 91 18.08 -1.59 34.62
CA GLN A 91 17.54 -2.81 34.02
C GLN A 91 17.64 -2.70 32.49
N PRO A 92 18.60 -3.38 31.86
CA PRO A 92 18.70 -3.39 30.40
C PRO A 92 17.54 -4.18 29.79
N VAL A 93 16.89 -3.61 28.78
CA VAL A 93 15.82 -4.26 28.00
C VAL A 93 16.30 -4.47 26.57
N LYS A 94 16.17 -5.70 26.09
CA LYS A 94 16.69 -6.14 24.79
C LYS A 94 15.90 -5.61 23.59
N PRO A 95 16.54 -5.51 22.41
CA PRO A 95 15.91 -5.26 21.11
C PRO A 95 14.56 -5.97 20.90
N GLU A 96 14.53 -7.28 21.13
CA GLU A 96 13.38 -8.13 20.84
C GLU A 96 12.19 -7.84 21.76
N ALA A 97 12.47 -7.52 23.03
CA ALA A 97 11.43 -7.28 24.04
C ALA A 97 10.63 -6.00 23.75
N LEU A 98 11.31 -4.87 23.49
CA LEU A 98 10.58 -3.66 23.12
C LEU A 98 9.97 -3.77 21.72
N ALA A 99 10.61 -4.46 20.76
CA ALA A 99 10.01 -4.67 19.45
C ALA A 99 8.67 -5.42 19.57
N ALA A 100 8.60 -6.46 20.41
CA ALA A 100 7.34 -7.15 20.71
C ALA A 100 6.30 -6.23 21.36
N LEU A 101 6.71 -5.33 22.26
CA LEU A 101 5.81 -4.34 22.85
C LEU A 101 5.28 -3.35 21.81
N PHE A 102 6.15 -2.74 21.01
CA PHE A 102 5.77 -1.79 19.97
C PHE A 102 4.94 -2.43 18.85
N LYS A 103 5.09 -3.73 18.59
CA LYS A 103 4.19 -4.48 17.72
C LYS A 103 2.74 -4.40 18.19
N LEU A 104 2.49 -4.47 19.50
CA LEU A 104 1.14 -4.39 20.07
C LEU A 104 0.58 -2.96 20.02
N GLY A 105 1.44 -1.94 20.03
CA GLY A 105 1.07 -0.53 19.89
C GLY A 105 1.04 0.01 18.45
N ALA A 106 1.37 -0.83 17.45
CA ALA A 106 1.61 -0.39 16.07
C ALA A 106 0.37 0.18 15.35
N ALA A 107 -0.84 -0.02 15.88
CA ALA A 107 -2.05 0.56 15.34
C ALA A 107 -2.13 2.09 15.53
N HIS A 108 -1.45 2.63 16.55
CA HIS A 108 -1.53 4.04 16.94
C HIS A 108 -0.17 4.74 16.88
N ILE A 109 0.92 4.03 17.17
CA ILE A 109 2.27 4.58 17.18
C ILE A 109 2.82 4.63 15.76
N ASN A 110 3.10 5.85 15.28
CA ASN A 110 3.67 6.09 13.95
C ASN A 110 5.16 6.43 14.00
N CYS A 111 5.64 6.95 15.14
CA CYS A 111 7.03 7.35 15.30
C CYS A 111 7.57 7.00 16.69
N VAL A 112 8.80 6.47 16.74
CA VAL A 112 9.55 6.24 17.97
C VAL A 112 10.89 6.97 17.89
N VAL A 113 11.26 7.70 18.95
CA VAL A 113 12.55 8.39 19.09
C VAL A 113 13.29 7.79 20.28
N LEU A 114 14.49 7.27 20.06
CA LEU A 114 15.34 6.65 21.08
C LEU A 114 16.59 7.51 21.27
N ASN A 115 16.51 8.48 22.17
CA ASN A 115 17.62 9.31 22.60
C ASN A 115 18.46 8.58 23.66
N ALA A 116 19.17 7.55 23.21
CA ALA A 116 20.07 6.74 24.02
C ALA A 116 21.24 6.21 23.19
N CYS A 117 22.42 6.09 23.78
CA CYS A 117 23.63 5.60 23.11
C CYS A 117 23.41 4.23 22.45
N TYR A 118 23.89 4.06 21.22
CA TYR A 118 23.83 2.79 20.46
C TYR A 118 22.41 2.20 20.24
N SER A 119 21.37 3.01 20.46
CA SER A 119 19.96 2.60 20.32
C SER A 119 19.52 2.31 18.88
N ASP A 120 20.37 2.50 17.87
CA ASP A 120 20.06 2.11 16.50
C ASP A 120 19.83 0.59 16.35
N LEU A 121 20.50 -0.24 17.16
CA LEU A 121 20.23 -1.69 17.20
C LEU A 121 18.80 -1.97 17.68
N GLN A 122 18.34 -1.26 18.70
CA GLN A 122 16.94 -1.29 19.16
C GLN A 122 15.99 -0.77 18.07
N ALA A 123 16.37 0.31 17.38
CA ALA A 123 15.58 0.90 16.30
C ALA A 123 15.36 -0.08 15.14
N GLN A 124 16.38 -0.87 14.77
CA GLN A 124 16.30 -1.90 13.74
C GLN A 124 15.28 -3.01 14.07
N ALA A 125 15.09 -3.33 15.35
CA ALA A 125 14.08 -4.30 15.77
C ALA A 125 12.66 -3.68 15.74
N ILE A 126 12.51 -2.45 16.27
CA ILE A 126 11.20 -1.79 16.37
C ILE A 126 10.65 -1.37 15.00
N VAL A 127 11.52 -0.98 14.05
CA VAL A 127 11.11 -0.50 12.72
C VAL A 127 10.41 -1.58 11.89
N GLN A 128 10.53 -2.86 12.25
CA GLN A 128 9.75 -3.94 11.65
C GLN A 128 8.23 -3.76 11.89
N HIS A 129 7.86 -2.98 12.91
CA HIS A 129 6.47 -2.77 13.32
C HIS A 129 6.02 -1.32 13.17
N ILE A 130 6.89 -0.34 13.47
CA ILE A 130 6.58 1.10 13.46
C ILE A 130 7.14 1.81 12.23
N SER A 131 6.36 2.71 11.63
CA SER A 131 6.71 3.40 10.38
C SER A 131 8.05 4.16 10.43
N PHE A 132 8.30 4.88 11.52
CA PHE A 132 9.53 5.67 11.71
C PHE A 132 10.14 5.38 13.07
N VAL A 133 11.41 4.99 13.09
CA VAL A 133 12.16 4.83 14.35
C VAL A 133 13.49 5.53 14.23
N ILE A 134 13.79 6.41 15.17
CA ILE A 134 15.04 7.15 15.22
C ILE A 134 15.85 6.60 16.39
N GLY A 135 17.07 6.14 16.10
CA GLY A 135 18.01 5.68 17.13
C GLY A 135 19.40 6.25 16.89
N MET A 136 20.31 6.02 17.82
CA MET A 136 21.68 6.54 17.78
C MET A 136 22.63 5.42 17.36
N ASN A 137 23.39 5.62 16.27
CA ASN A 137 24.32 4.61 15.77
C ASN A 137 25.60 4.46 16.61
N LYS A 138 25.87 5.41 17.49
CA LYS A 138 27.01 5.45 18.41
C LYS A 138 26.61 6.18 19.71
N ALA A 139 27.58 6.41 20.58
CA ALA A 139 27.37 7.28 21.75
C ALA A 139 27.02 8.71 21.32
N ILE A 140 26.04 9.31 21.99
CA ILE A 140 25.60 10.70 21.77
C ILE A 140 25.77 11.49 23.07
N GLY A 141 26.24 12.73 22.96
CA GLY A 141 26.33 13.64 24.10
C GLY A 141 25.01 14.37 24.37
N ASP A 142 24.76 14.71 25.64
CA ASP A 142 23.53 15.40 26.08
C ASP A 142 23.17 16.62 25.24
N ARG A 143 24.17 17.45 24.88
CA ARG A 143 23.94 18.65 24.06
C ARG A 143 23.44 18.31 22.67
N ALA A 144 23.94 17.24 22.05
CA ALA A 144 23.48 16.79 20.74
C ALA A 144 22.08 16.20 20.82
N ALA A 145 21.81 15.34 21.82
CA ALA A 145 20.48 14.74 22.02
C ALA A 145 19.39 15.80 22.25
N ILE A 146 19.66 16.80 23.11
CA ILE A 146 18.75 17.93 23.35
C ILE A 146 18.54 18.74 22.06
N SER A 147 19.62 19.10 21.36
CA SER A 147 19.53 19.90 20.12
C SER A 147 18.73 19.16 19.04
N PHE A 148 18.94 17.85 18.92
CA PHE A 148 18.16 16.99 18.03
C PHE A 148 16.67 17.03 18.37
N ALA A 149 16.31 16.79 19.63
CA ALA A 149 14.92 16.77 20.06
C ALA A 149 14.23 18.12 19.84
N VAL A 150 14.93 19.23 20.12
CA VAL A 150 14.45 20.60 19.87
C VAL A 150 14.13 20.80 18.39
N GLY A 151 15.06 20.48 17.48
CA GLY A 151 14.84 20.61 16.04
C GLY A 151 13.71 19.72 15.54
N PHE A 152 13.64 18.48 16.04
CA PHE A 152 12.62 17.51 15.70
C PHE A 152 11.21 17.99 16.07
N TYR A 153 10.98 18.38 17.32
CA TYR A 153 9.65 18.82 17.77
C TYR A 153 9.26 20.20 17.22
N LYS A 154 10.22 21.08 16.94
CA LYS A 154 9.98 22.34 16.22
C LYS A 154 9.41 22.09 14.83
N ALA A 155 9.97 21.13 14.10
CA ALA A 155 9.49 20.74 12.78
C ALA A 155 8.13 20.02 12.85
N LEU A 156 7.95 19.06 13.76
CA LEU A 156 6.65 18.41 13.97
C LEU A 156 5.56 19.43 14.29
N GLY A 157 5.85 20.37 15.18
CA GLY A 157 4.93 21.46 15.54
C GLY A 157 4.58 22.39 14.38
N ALA A 158 5.40 22.41 13.33
CA ALA A 158 5.16 23.09 12.06
C ALA A 158 4.44 22.20 11.02
N ASN A 159 3.86 21.07 11.44
CA ASN A 159 3.16 20.09 10.61
C ASN A 159 4.06 19.40 9.57
N ARG A 160 5.34 19.21 9.89
CA ARG A 160 6.28 18.42 9.09
C ARG A 160 6.14 16.94 9.38
N SER A 161 6.52 16.10 8.40
CA SER A 161 6.53 14.64 8.61
C SER A 161 7.61 14.23 9.61
N PRO A 162 7.54 13.03 10.23
CA PRO A 162 8.62 12.53 11.07
C PRO A 162 10.00 12.49 10.38
N GLU A 163 10.03 12.31 9.06
CA GLU A 163 11.29 12.28 8.31
C GLU A 163 11.87 13.66 8.07
N GLU A 164 11.03 14.63 7.68
CA GLU A 164 11.45 16.03 7.65
C GLU A 164 11.89 16.48 9.04
N ALA A 165 11.15 16.11 10.09
CA ALA A 165 11.48 16.45 11.47
C ALA A 165 12.83 15.87 11.91
N TYR A 166 13.15 14.65 11.51
CA TYR A 166 14.48 14.06 11.71
C TYR A 166 15.58 14.91 11.07
N GLU A 167 15.39 15.33 9.81
CA GLU A 167 16.37 16.19 9.11
C GLU A 167 16.55 17.53 9.83
N PHE A 168 15.46 18.15 10.29
CA PHE A 168 15.52 19.37 11.10
C PHE A 168 16.26 19.15 12.43
N GLY A 169 16.09 18.00 13.08
CA GLY A 169 16.85 17.63 14.28
C GLY A 169 18.35 17.56 14.02
N CYS A 170 18.77 16.88 12.95
CA CYS A 170 20.17 16.81 12.55
C CYS A 170 20.75 18.20 12.20
N VAL A 171 19.99 19.03 11.47
CA VAL A 171 20.38 20.40 11.14
C VAL A 171 20.50 21.27 12.40
N GLU A 172 19.62 21.10 13.39
CA GLU A 172 19.70 21.87 14.65
C GLU A 172 20.97 21.51 15.44
N ILE A 173 21.41 20.24 15.45
CA ILE A 173 22.73 19.85 15.99
C ILE A 173 23.85 20.62 15.28
N GLN A 174 23.81 20.66 13.94
CA GLN A 174 24.82 21.32 13.12
C GLN A 174 24.85 22.84 13.33
N LEU A 175 23.68 23.48 13.47
CA LEU A 175 23.55 24.91 13.74
C LEU A 175 24.18 25.30 15.08
N GLN A 176 24.17 24.40 16.06
CA GLN A 176 24.84 24.58 17.36
C GLN A 176 26.35 24.27 17.31
N GLY A 177 26.89 23.87 16.15
CA GLY A 177 28.31 23.56 15.95
C GLY A 177 28.76 22.27 16.65
N ILE A 178 27.84 21.32 16.89
CA ILE A 178 28.13 20.07 17.58
C ILE A 178 28.45 18.97 16.54
N PRO A 179 29.62 18.31 16.58
CA PRO A 179 30.06 17.34 15.57
C PRO A 179 29.43 15.93 15.77
N GLU A 180 28.12 15.88 16.00
CA GLU A 180 27.36 14.65 16.27
C GLU A 180 26.07 14.56 15.42
N GLU A 181 25.93 15.39 14.39
CA GLU A 181 24.76 15.49 13.51
C GLU A 181 24.43 14.20 12.74
N SER A 182 25.45 13.34 12.56
CA SER A 182 25.35 12.03 11.92
C SER A 182 25.08 10.87 12.90
N THR A 183 24.94 11.17 14.20
CA THR A 183 24.69 10.16 15.24
C THR A 183 23.23 9.67 15.24
N PRO A 184 22.21 10.55 15.16
CA PRO A 184 20.84 10.10 14.96
C PRO A 184 20.71 9.45 13.59
N VAL A 185 20.00 8.33 13.53
CA VAL A 185 19.70 7.59 12.31
C VAL A 185 18.22 7.29 12.25
N LEU A 186 17.59 7.71 11.17
CA LEU A 186 16.21 7.37 10.86
C LEU A 186 16.13 6.00 10.18
N ARG A 187 15.45 5.06 10.83
CA ARG A 187 14.99 3.80 10.26
C ARG A 187 13.55 3.95 9.81
N LYS A 188 13.27 3.58 8.56
CA LYS A 188 11.92 3.57 7.99
C LYS A 188 11.47 2.13 7.86
N LYS A 189 10.23 1.84 8.26
CA LYS A 189 9.62 0.55 7.96
C LYS A 189 9.56 0.44 6.45
N VAL A 190 10.25 -0.56 5.92
CA VAL A 190 10.08 -0.95 4.53
C VAL A 190 8.69 -1.58 4.48
N ASP A 191 7.67 -0.75 4.28
CA ASP A 191 6.35 -1.28 4.03
C ASP A 191 6.47 -2.22 2.81
N GLN A 192 6.14 -3.48 3.01
CA GLN A 192 5.81 -4.40 1.90
C GLN A 192 4.50 -3.97 1.20
N SER A 193 3.91 -2.83 1.60
CA SER A 193 2.84 -2.09 0.94
C SER A 193 3.37 -0.75 0.40
N PRO A 194 3.30 -0.45 -0.91
CA PRO A 194 4.07 0.64 -1.51
C PRO A 194 3.57 2.03 -1.08
N ALA A 195 4.27 2.69 -0.15
CA ALA A 195 4.05 4.10 0.23
C ALA A 195 5.11 5.08 -0.30
N VAL A 196 6.29 4.63 -0.74
CA VAL A 196 7.40 5.54 -1.15
C VAL A 196 7.28 6.05 -2.60
N PHE A 197 6.26 5.65 -3.37
CA PHE A 197 6.14 6.02 -4.79
C PHE A 197 4.70 6.34 -5.21
N HIS A 198 4.08 7.28 -4.49
CA HIS A 198 2.73 7.74 -4.80
C HIS A 198 2.78 8.69 -6.00
N LEU A 199 2.24 8.23 -7.14
CA LEU A 199 1.94 9.11 -8.25
C LEU A 199 0.44 9.37 -8.22
N GLU A 200 0.08 10.55 -7.75
CA GLU A 200 -1.31 10.95 -7.57
C GLU A 200 -2.11 10.82 -8.87
N ARG A 201 -3.32 10.27 -8.74
CA ARG A 201 -4.39 10.36 -9.74
C ARG A 201 -5.58 11.10 -9.11
N PRO A 202 -5.48 12.42 -8.83
CA PRO A 202 -6.37 13.10 -7.89
C PRO A 202 -7.86 12.94 -8.22
N ALA A 203 -8.24 13.07 -9.50
CA ALA A 203 -9.64 12.93 -9.91
C ALA A 203 -10.19 11.51 -9.70
N ILE A 204 -9.39 10.48 -10.02
CA ILE A 204 -9.79 9.07 -9.87
C ILE A 204 -9.83 8.69 -8.39
N GLU A 205 -8.80 9.06 -7.65
CA GLU A 205 -8.70 8.78 -6.22
C GLU A 205 -9.82 9.45 -5.45
N ARG A 206 -10.07 10.75 -5.70
CA ARG A 206 -11.17 11.49 -5.09
C ARG A 206 -12.52 10.81 -5.34
N CYS A 207 -12.79 10.42 -6.59
CA CYS A 207 -14.03 9.74 -6.94
C CYS A 207 -14.19 8.43 -6.17
N CYS A 208 -13.13 7.62 -6.05
CA CYS A 208 -13.15 6.41 -5.25
C CYS A 208 -13.34 6.67 -3.76
N TYR A 209 -12.71 7.72 -3.21
CA TYR A 209 -12.83 8.08 -1.79
C TYR A 209 -14.22 8.61 -1.44
N GLU A 210 -14.85 9.34 -2.35
CA GLU A 210 -16.25 9.78 -2.21
C GLU A 210 -17.21 8.58 -2.28
N ASP A 211 -17.01 7.66 -3.23
CA ASP A 211 -17.89 6.50 -3.41
C ASP A 211 -17.75 5.45 -2.30
N ILE A 212 -16.54 5.18 -1.80
CA ILE A 212 -16.33 4.18 -0.74
C ILE A 212 -17.01 4.56 0.59
N GLN A 213 -17.31 5.84 0.80
CA GLN A 213 -18.05 6.30 1.97
C GLN A 213 -19.54 5.96 1.88
N LEU A 214 -20.09 5.81 0.68
CA LEU A 214 -21.52 5.59 0.47
C LEU A 214 -21.97 4.20 0.99
N PRO A 215 -23.10 4.11 1.71
CA PRO A 215 -23.74 2.84 2.08
C PRO A 215 -23.80 1.82 0.93
N GLY A 216 -23.28 0.63 1.18
CA GLY A 216 -23.34 -0.47 0.22
C GLY A 216 -22.52 -0.28 -1.06
N SER A 217 -21.48 0.56 -1.06
CA SER A 217 -20.77 0.89 -2.30
C SER A 217 -20.11 -0.33 -2.96
N LEU A 218 -19.99 -0.28 -4.28
CA LEU A 218 -19.26 -1.24 -5.10
C LEU A 218 -18.39 -0.46 -6.08
N ILE A 219 -17.08 -0.52 -5.91
CA ILE A 219 -16.09 0.09 -6.81
C ILE A 219 -15.46 -1.00 -7.66
N ARG A 220 -15.49 -0.84 -8.98
CA ARG A 220 -14.91 -1.75 -9.95
C ARG A 220 -13.72 -1.10 -10.64
N ILE A 221 -12.52 -1.62 -10.42
CA ILE A 221 -11.28 -1.11 -11.02
C ILE A 221 -10.89 -2.01 -12.18
N LYS A 222 -10.98 -1.49 -13.41
CA LYS A 222 -10.66 -2.21 -14.65
C LYS A 222 -9.53 -1.58 -15.45
N ALA A 223 -8.58 -2.38 -15.93
CA ALA A 223 -7.50 -1.98 -16.87
C ALA A 223 -6.60 -3.17 -17.20
N SER A 224 -5.82 -3.12 -18.27
CA SER A 224 -4.84 -4.18 -18.57
C SER A 224 -3.81 -4.40 -17.44
N MET A 225 -3.08 -5.51 -17.51
CA MET A 225 -2.02 -5.82 -16.55
C MET A 225 -0.99 -4.68 -16.44
N GLY A 226 -0.49 -4.44 -15.22
CA GLY A 226 0.55 -3.42 -14.99
C GLY A 226 0.09 -1.95 -15.04
N MET A 227 -1.21 -1.68 -15.16
CA MET A 227 -1.77 -0.31 -15.16
C MET A 227 -1.94 0.33 -13.77
N GLY A 228 -1.64 -0.42 -12.70
CA GLY A 228 -1.71 0.09 -11.32
C GLY A 228 -3.04 -0.17 -10.60
N LYS A 229 -3.82 -1.18 -11.02
CA LYS A 229 -5.11 -1.52 -10.41
C LYS A 229 -5.01 -1.86 -8.93
N THR A 230 -4.18 -2.86 -8.59
CA THR A 230 -3.93 -3.30 -7.20
C THR A 230 -3.37 -2.16 -6.36
N TRP A 231 -2.60 -1.24 -6.97
CA TRP A 231 -2.14 -0.04 -6.28
C TRP A 231 -3.29 0.89 -5.90
N LEU A 232 -4.22 1.18 -6.82
CA LEU A 232 -5.38 2.03 -6.51
C LEU A 232 -6.28 1.35 -5.46
N MET A 233 -6.51 0.04 -5.59
CA MET A 233 -7.24 -0.73 -4.58
C MET A 233 -6.61 -0.56 -3.18
N ASN A 234 -5.30 -0.76 -3.06
CA ASN A 234 -4.58 -0.60 -1.79
C ASN A 234 -4.69 0.83 -1.25
N ARG A 235 -4.77 1.85 -2.12
CA ARG A 235 -5.00 3.25 -1.70
C ARG A 235 -6.40 3.45 -1.14
N ILE A 236 -7.43 2.92 -1.78
CA ILE A 236 -8.81 2.99 -1.28
C ILE A 236 -8.94 2.24 0.05
N VAL A 237 -8.32 1.06 0.15
CA VAL A 237 -8.26 0.28 1.41
C VAL A 237 -7.57 1.06 2.51
N ALA A 238 -6.40 1.67 2.23
CA ALA A 238 -5.68 2.49 3.20
C ALA A 238 -6.50 3.72 3.64
N TYR A 239 -7.17 4.37 2.69
CA TYR A 239 -8.09 5.48 2.97
C TYR A 239 -9.22 5.04 3.90
N ALA A 240 -9.90 3.94 3.57
CA ALA A 240 -11.00 3.41 4.39
C ALA A 240 -10.54 3.02 5.80
N ARG A 241 -9.38 2.37 5.93
CA ARG A 241 -8.78 2.06 7.23
C ARG A 241 -8.53 3.32 8.06
N GLY A 242 -8.02 4.38 7.44
CA GLY A 242 -7.84 5.68 8.08
C GLY A 242 -9.14 6.36 8.51
N HIS A 243 -10.29 5.94 7.97
CA HIS A 243 -11.63 6.41 8.35
C HIS A 243 -12.35 5.42 9.30
N GLY A 244 -11.63 4.47 9.90
CA GLY A 244 -12.16 3.55 10.91
C GLY A 244 -12.89 2.33 10.36
N TYR A 245 -12.84 2.07 9.06
CA TYR A 245 -13.44 0.88 8.47
C TYR A 245 -12.58 -0.35 8.76
N LYS A 246 -13.23 -1.49 8.98
CA LYS A 246 -12.55 -2.79 8.89
C LYS A 246 -12.29 -3.11 7.43
N THR A 247 -11.13 -3.66 7.12
CA THR A 247 -10.71 -3.89 5.73
C THR A 247 -10.17 -5.30 5.55
N VAL A 248 -10.68 -6.01 4.56
CA VAL A 248 -10.16 -7.31 4.12
C VAL A 248 -9.72 -7.18 2.67
N THR A 249 -8.53 -7.67 2.34
CA THR A 249 -8.05 -7.76 0.97
C THR A 249 -7.82 -9.22 0.62
N LEU A 250 -8.59 -9.76 -0.32
CA LEU A 250 -8.52 -11.14 -0.75
C LEU A 250 -7.97 -11.23 -2.17
N SER A 251 -6.98 -12.10 -2.40
CA SER A 251 -6.46 -12.41 -3.72
C SER A 251 -6.93 -13.79 -4.16
N PHE A 252 -7.50 -13.89 -5.37
CA PHE A 252 -7.96 -15.17 -5.90
C PHE A 252 -6.83 -16.10 -6.35
N LYS A 253 -5.59 -15.60 -6.50
CA LYS A 253 -4.43 -16.43 -6.89
C LYS A 253 -4.10 -17.57 -5.93
N GLY A 254 -4.43 -17.41 -4.66
CA GLY A 254 -4.24 -18.45 -3.63
C GLY A 254 -5.53 -19.15 -3.20
N LEU A 255 -6.68 -18.72 -3.76
CA LEU A 255 -8.00 -19.25 -3.38
C LEU A 255 -8.57 -20.21 -4.43
N ILE A 256 -8.17 -20.04 -5.70
CA ILE A 256 -8.62 -20.87 -6.82
C ILE A 256 -7.47 -21.78 -7.24
N ASP A 257 -7.71 -23.08 -7.14
CA ASP A 257 -6.90 -24.13 -7.74
C ASP A 257 -7.77 -25.03 -8.64
N GLU A 258 -7.18 -26.05 -9.26
CA GLU A 258 -7.90 -26.98 -10.15
C GLU A 258 -9.10 -27.68 -9.49
N THR A 259 -9.06 -27.87 -8.17
CA THR A 259 -10.14 -28.55 -7.43
C THR A 259 -11.27 -27.60 -7.06
N VAL A 260 -10.93 -26.36 -6.72
CA VAL A 260 -11.86 -25.30 -6.31
C VAL A 260 -12.56 -24.69 -7.53
N SER A 261 -11.87 -24.55 -8.66
CA SER A 261 -12.41 -23.93 -9.87
C SER A 261 -13.61 -24.68 -10.46
N GLN A 262 -13.69 -25.98 -10.22
CA GLN A 262 -14.75 -26.86 -10.73
C GLN A 262 -15.92 -27.07 -9.75
N ASP A 263 -15.88 -26.45 -8.56
CA ASP A 263 -16.83 -26.72 -7.49
C ASP A 263 -17.23 -25.43 -6.76
N VAL A 264 -18.44 -24.95 -7.09
CA VAL A 264 -18.99 -23.70 -6.52
C VAL A 264 -19.16 -23.76 -5.01
N GLU A 265 -19.44 -24.94 -4.44
CA GLU A 265 -19.57 -25.11 -3.00
C GLU A 265 -18.21 -24.92 -2.33
N LYS A 266 -17.20 -25.64 -2.80
CA LYS A 266 -15.84 -25.53 -2.27
C LYS A 266 -15.31 -24.10 -2.38
N PHE A 267 -15.52 -23.47 -3.53
CA PHE A 267 -15.13 -22.08 -3.75
C PHE A 267 -15.78 -21.13 -2.75
N LEU A 268 -17.11 -21.20 -2.58
CA LEU A 268 -17.83 -20.30 -1.67
C LEU A 268 -17.51 -20.56 -0.20
N ARG A 269 -17.28 -21.82 0.19
CA ARG A 269 -16.80 -22.16 1.54
C ARG A 269 -15.40 -21.61 1.77
N ALA A 270 -14.47 -21.83 0.85
CA ALA A 270 -13.11 -21.30 0.93
C ALA A 270 -13.11 -19.77 1.01
N PHE A 271 -13.95 -19.11 0.20
CA PHE A 271 -14.15 -17.66 0.25
C PHE A 271 -14.64 -17.18 1.62
N CYS A 272 -15.64 -17.84 2.22
CA CYS A 272 -16.14 -17.50 3.55
C CYS A 272 -15.06 -17.65 4.65
N VAL A 273 -14.33 -18.76 4.63
CA VAL A 273 -13.25 -19.02 5.59
C VAL A 273 -12.11 -18.01 5.42
N ALA A 274 -11.71 -17.73 4.18
CA ALA A 274 -10.65 -16.77 3.91
C ALA A 274 -10.99 -15.37 4.41
N VAL A 275 -12.22 -14.89 4.17
CA VAL A 275 -12.66 -13.58 4.69
C VAL A 275 -12.75 -13.60 6.23
N GLY A 276 -13.25 -14.67 6.83
CA GLY A 276 -13.29 -14.80 8.29
C GLY A 276 -11.89 -14.77 8.93
N ASN A 277 -10.92 -15.48 8.32
CA ASN A 277 -9.54 -15.50 8.78
C ASN A 277 -8.88 -14.12 8.69
N GLU A 278 -9.07 -13.39 7.60
CA GLU A 278 -8.56 -12.01 7.43
C GLU A 278 -9.22 -11.01 8.39
N LEU A 279 -10.37 -11.34 8.97
CA LEU A 279 -11.03 -10.57 10.02
C LEU A 279 -10.58 -10.96 11.44
N ASP A 280 -9.63 -11.90 11.56
CA ASP A 280 -9.25 -12.54 12.83
C ASP A 280 -10.45 -13.17 13.57
N MET A 281 -11.44 -13.66 12.82
CA MET A 281 -12.64 -14.30 13.37
C MET A 281 -12.50 -15.83 13.39
N PRO A 282 -12.96 -16.52 14.44
CA PRO A 282 -12.99 -17.98 14.48
C PRO A 282 -13.77 -18.55 13.29
N ASN A 283 -13.30 -19.65 12.71
CA ASN A 283 -14.05 -20.33 11.67
C ASN A 283 -15.28 -21.02 12.27
N LYS A 284 -16.46 -20.46 12.01
CA LYS A 284 -17.76 -21.02 12.41
C LYS A 284 -18.62 -21.42 11.22
N LEU A 285 -18.03 -21.64 10.05
CA LEU A 285 -18.80 -21.86 8.82
C LEU A 285 -19.75 -23.05 8.93
N SER A 286 -19.34 -24.12 9.63
CA SER A 286 -20.18 -25.30 9.91
C SER A 286 -21.51 -24.97 10.57
N ASP A 287 -21.54 -23.96 11.45
CA ASP A 287 -22.69 -23.62 12.28
C ASP A 287 -23.77 -22.88 11.47
N TYR A 288 -23.38 -22.30 10.33
CA TYR A 288 -24.24 -21.49 9.47
C TYR A 288 -24.49 -22.11 8.09
N TRP A 289 -23.84 -23.23 7.77
CA TRP A 289 -23.94 -23.87 6.46
C TRP A 289 -24.97 -25.00 6.47
N ASP A 290 -26.12 -24.75 5.86
CA ASP A 290 -27.19 -25.73 5.73
C ASP A 290 -27.18 -26.36 4.34
N ASN A 291 -27.02 -27.69 4.26
CA ASN A 291 -26.97 -28.43 3.00
C ASN A 291 -28.31 -28.45 2.25
N GLN A 292 -29.41 -27.99 2.86
CA GLN A 292 -30.71 -27.82 2.18
C GLN A 292 -30.82 -26.48 1.44
N LEU A 293 -29.94 -25.51 1.74
CA LEU A 293 -29.94 -24.19 1.12
C LEU A 293 -28.95 -24.12 -0.04
N THR A 294 -29.18 -23.20 -0.98
CA THR A 294 -28.21 -22.96 -2.05
C THR A 294 -26.91 -22.42 -1.49
N HIS A 295 -25.77 -22.77 -2.09
CA HIS A 295 -24.45 -22.35 -1.62
C HIS A 295 -24.32 -20.82 -1.54
N ILE A 296 -24.91 -20.08 -2.49
CA ILE A 296 -24.96 -18.61 -2.48
C ILE A 296 -25.73 -18.08 -1.26
N PHE A 297 -26.85 -18.72 -0.93
CA PHE A 297 -27.68 -18.30 0.19
C PHE A 297 -26.99 -18.60 1.53
N ASN A 298 -26.31 -19.74 1.66
CA ASN A 298 -25.43 -20.05 2.80
C ASN A 298 -24.35 -18.98 2.99
N THR A 299 -23.62 -18.61 1.93
CA THR A 299 -22.61 -17.55 1.98
C THR A 299 -23.23 -16.22 2.40
N THR A 300 -24.40 -15.87 1.87
CA THR A 300 -25.12 -14.66 2.21
C THR A 300 -25.53 -14.64 3.69
N ILE A 301 -26.02 -15.76 4.23
CA ILE A 301 -26.36 -15.90 5.65
C ILE A 301 -25.11 -15.78 6.52
N TYR A 302 -24.02 -16.44 6.15
CA TYR A 302 -22.77 -16.40 6.90
C TYR A 302 -22.23 -14.97 7.00
N PHE A 303 -22.20 -14.24 5.89
CA PHE A 303 -21.83 -12.82 5.91
C PHE A 303 -22.78 -11.99 6.76
N GLN A 304 -24.09 -12.17 6.60
CA GLN A 304 -25.09 -11.36 7.29
C GLN A 304 -25.11 -11.61 8.79
N ARG A 305 -25.20 -12.88 9.21
CA ARG A 305 -25.47 -13.26 10.62
C ARG A 305 -24.22 -13.49 11.44
N TYR A 306 -23.09 -13.77 10.80
CA TYR A 306 -21.82 -13.95 11.50
C TYR A 306 -20.85 -12.82 11.22
N LEU A 307 -20.31 -12.70 10.00
CA LEU A 307 -19.22 -11.77 9.75
C LEU A 307 -19.62 -10.32 10.02
N LEU A 308 -20.64 -9.80 9.33
CA LEU A 308 -21.07 -8.40 9.48
C LEU A 308 -21.72 -8.14 10.84
N ALA A 309 -22.50 -9.08 11.38
CA ALA A 309 -23.19 -8.89 12.66
C ALA A 309 -22.24 -8.77 13.86
N ASN A 310 -21.02 -9.30 13.74
CA ASN A 310 -19.99 -9.21 14.78
C ASN A 310 -19.02 -8.02 14.57
N LEU A 311 -19.26 -7.16 13.57
CA LEU A 311 -18.47 -5.94 13.36
C LEU A 311 -19.20 -4.72 13.91
N THR A 312 -18.45 -3.84 14.57
CA THR A 312 -18.95 -2.56 15.09
C THR A 312 -18.76 -1.39 14.11
N THR A 313 -18.05 -1.63 13.01
CA THR A 313 -17.71 -0.66 11.97
C THR A 313 -17.91 -1.27 10.60
N PRO A 314 -18.23 -0.49 9.55
CA PRO A 314 -18.36 -1.00 8.20
C PRO A 314 -17.14 -1.76 7.70
N LEU A 315 -17.37 -2.79 6.88
CA LEU A 315 -16.38 -3.64 6.25
C LEU A 315 -16.14 -3.23 4.80
N VAL A 316 -14.88 -2.96 4.44
CA VAL A 316 -14.42 -2.93 3.05
C VAL A 316 -13.82 -4.27 2.68
N LEU A 317 -14.46 -4.99 1.77
CA LEU A 317 -13.95 -6.22 1.16
C LEU A 317 -13.39 -5.93 -0.23
N ALA A 318 -12.07 -5.94 -0.33
CA ALA A 318 -11.33 -5.74 -1.56
C ALA A 318 -10.94 -7.08 -2.20
N LEU A 319 -11.43 -7.32 -3.41
CA LEU A 319 -11.26 -8.54 -4.19
C LEU A 319 -10.27 -8.27 -5.32
N ASN A 320 -9.08 -8.85 -5.23
CA ASN A 320 -8.03 -8.73 -6.22
C ASN A 320 -7.95 -9.96 -7.13
N ASP A 321 -7.52 -9.76 -8.37
CA ASP A 321 -7.39 -10.81 -9.39
C ASP A 321 -8.73 -11.53 -9.69
N VAL A 322 -9.85 -10.78 -9.72
CA VAL A 322 -11.20 -11.33 -9.99
C VAL A 322 -11.30 -11.93 -11.40
N ASP A 323 -10.36 -11.58 -12.30
CA ASP A 323 -10.22 -12.23 -13.61
C ASP A 323 -10.19 -13.77 -13.50
N LEU A 324 -9.51 -14.31 -12.48
CA LEU A 324 -9.42 -15.76 -12.25
C LEU A 324 -10.79 -16.40 -11.94
N VAL A 325 -11.70 -15.65 -11.34
CA VAL A 325 -13.09 -16.12 -11.14
C VAL A 325 -13.85 -16.07 -12.45
N PHE A 326 -13.64 -15.03 -13.28
CA PHE A 326 -14.35 -14.84 -14.54
C PHE A 326 -13.94 -15.85 -15.62
N GLU A 327 -12.70 -16.33 -15.55
CA GLU A 327 -12.16 -17.37 -16.42
C GLU A 327 -12.78 -18.75 -16.15
N GLU A 328 -13.44 -18.95 -15.01
CA GLU A 328 -14.01 -20.22 -14.57
C GLU A 328 -15.55 -20.23 -14.67
N PRO A 329 -16.14 -20.85 -15.73
CA PRO A 329 -17.57 -20.81 -16.00
C PRO A 329 -18.46 -21.29 -14.87
N VAL A 330 -18.01 -22.28 -14.11
CA VAL A 330 -18.77 -22.95 -13.04
C VAL A 330 -19.01 -21.99 -11.86
N ILE A 331 -18.06 -21.10 -11.57
CA ILE A 331 -18.13 -20.19 -10.41
C ILE A 331 -18.48 -18.75 -10.80
N ALA A 332 -18.09 -18.30 -11.99
CA ALA A 332 -18.15 -16.89 -12.40
C ALA A 332 -19.54 -16.25 -12.24
N ASN A 333 -20.55 -16.91 -12.81
CA ASN A 333 -21.92 -16.40 -12.85
C ASN A 333 -22.50 -16.21 -11.45
N ASP A 334 -22.37 -17.23 -10.63
CA ASP A 334 -22.99 -17.31 -9.32
C ASP A 334 -22.33 -16.37 -8.33
N PHE A 335 -20.99 -16.30 -8.37
CA PHE A 335 -20.25 -15.33 -7.57
C PHE A 335 -20.59 -13.88 -7.94
N CYS A 336 -20.65 -13.55 -9.23
CA CYS A 336 -20.99 -12.19 -9.65
C CYS A 336 -22.43 -11.81 -9.30
N LYS A 337 -23.39 -12.73 -9.47
CA LYS A 337 -24.78 -12.53 -9.06
C LYS A 337 -24.90 -12.31 -7.55
N MET A 338 -24.09 -13.01 -6.75
CA MET A 338 -24.03 -12.83 -5.30
C MET A 338 -23.55 -11.43 -4.93
N LEU A 339 -22.41 -10.97 -5.48
CA LEU A 339 -21.88 -9.63 -5.22
C LEU A 339 -22.88 -8.52 -5.61
N ARG A 340 -23.54 -8.67 -6.77
CA ARG A 340 -24.63 -7.77 -7.18
C ARG A 340 -25.78 -7.78 -6.19
N ASN A 341 -26.22 -8.96 -5.76
CA ASN A 341 -27.32 -9.09 -4.81
C ASN A 341 -26.99 -8.37 -3.50
N TRP A 342 -25.78 -8.50 -2.98
CA TRP A 342 -25.33 -7.80 -1.78
C TRP A 342 -25.34 -6.28 -1.95
N HIS A 343 -24.82 -5.77 -3.07
CA HIS A 343 -24.90 -4.35 -3.42
C HIS A 343 -26.36 -3.86 -3.50
N ASP A 344 -27.22 -4.60 -4.21
CA ASP A 344 -28.62 -4.21 -4.40
C ASP A 344 -29.41 -4.25 -3.09
N ARG A 345 -29.14 -5.20 -2.20
CA ARG A 345 -29.72 -5.25 -0.84
C ARG A 345 -29.41 -4.01 -0.03
N ALA A 346 -28.18 -3.52 -0.12
CA ALA A 346 -27.75 -2.32 0.59
C ALA A 346 -28.47 -1.04 0.11
N LYS A 347 -29.04 -1.05 -1.10
CA LYS A 347 -29.81 0.09 -1.66
C LYS A 347 -31.31 0.02 -1.35
N ARG A 348 -31.82 -1.10 -0.82
CA ARG A 348 -33.23 -1.24 -0.47
C ARG A 348 -33.51 -0.64 0.91
N ASP A 349 -34.58 0.13 1.02
CA ASP A 349 -35.06 0.71 2.28
C ASP A 349 -35.90 -0.31 3.08
N ASP A 350 -35.27 -1.45 3.40
CA ASP A 350 -35.86 -2.49 4.24
C ASP A 350 -35.14 -2.51 5.58
N LYS A 351 -35.86 -2.35 6.70
CA LYS A 351 -35.30 -2.35 8.07
C LYS A 351 -34.42 -3.57 8.38
N ASN A 352 -34.67 -4.71 7.73
CA ASN A 352 -33.90 -5.95 7.90
C ASN A 352 -32.63 -6.05 7.02
N ASN A 353 -32.44 -5.13 6.06
CA ASN A 353 -31.31 -5.13 5.13
C ASN A 353 -30.25 -4.06 5.45
N ASN A 354 -30.43 -3.26 6.50
CA ASN A 354 -29.50 -2.20 6.89
C ASN A 354 -28.07 -2.72 7.12
N ILE A 355 -27.88 -3.96 7.56
CA ILE A 355 -26.54 -4.55 7.73
C ILE A 355 -25.74 -4.64 6.42
N TRP A 356 -26.39 -4.74 5.27
CA TRP A 356 -25.71 -4.71 3.96
C TRP A 356 -25.21 -3.30 3.61
N GLN A 357 -25.77 -2.25 4.23
CA GLN A 357 -25.22 -0.90 4.15
C GLN A 357 -23.88 -0.76 4.86
N ASP A 358 -23.44 -1.75 5.63
CA ASP A 358 -22.12 -1.78 6.27
C ASP A 358 -21.07 -2.53 5.44
N LEU A 359 -21.45 -3.19 4.35
CA LEU A 359 -20.51 -3.79 3.42
C LEU A 359 -20.13 -2.80 2.31
N ARG A 360 -18.84 -2.66 2.01
CA ARG A 360 -18.30 -1.99 0.82
C ARG A 360 -17.50 -3.00 0.02
N LEU A 361 -17.64 -2.98 -1.29
CA LEU A 361 -16.98 -3.92 -2.18
C LEU A 361 -16.00 -3.17 -3.09
N ILE A 362 -14.80 -3.71 -3.26
CA ILE A 362 -13.87 -3.28 -4.31
C ILE A 362 -13.54 -4.51 -5.16
N ALA A 363 -13.76 -4.45 -6.47
CA ALA A 363 -13.46 -5.55 -7.38
C ALA A 363 -12.42 -5.11 -8.41
N VAL A 364 -11.27 -5.80 -8.44
CA VAL A 364 -10.17 -5.50 -9.36
C VAL A 364 -10.05 -6.57 -10.44
N HIS A 365 -10.18 -6.16 -11.70
CA HIS A 365 -10.11 -7.07 -12.84
C HIS A 365 -9.49 -6.38 -14.07
N SER A 366 -9.07 -7.14 -15.07
CA SER A 366 -8.30 -6.68 -16.20
C SER A 366 -9.19 -6.33 -17.40
N THR A 367 -10.32 -7.03 -17.56
CA THR A 367 -11.47 -6.66 -18.41
C THR A 367 -12.71 -7.49 -18.03
N GLU A 368 -13.87 -7.25 -18.65
CA GLU A 368 -15.05 -8.12 -18.55
C GLU A 368 -15.01 -9.14 -19.69
N PHE A 369 -14.54 -10.36 -19.44
CA PHE A 369 -14.80 -11.48 -20.34
C PHE A 369 -15.34 -12.63 -19.53
N TYR A 370 -16.53 -13.07 -19.93
CA TYR A 370 -17.16 -14.28 -19.46
C TYR A 370 -17.05 -15.24 -20.64
N ALA A 371 -16.17 -16.23 -20.55
CA ALA A 371 -16.00 -17.21 -21.62
C ALA A 371 -17.30 -18.00 -21.92
N SER A 372 -18.27 -17.95 -21.00
CA SER A 372 -19.46 -18.79 -20.99
C SER A 372 -20.79 -18.06 -20.78
N LEU A 373 -20.84 -16.73 -20.67
CA LEU A 373 -22.10 -16.02 -20.49
C LEU A 373 -22.60 -15.39 -21.79
N ASP A 374 -23.92 -15.48 -21.95
CA ASP A 374 -24.71 -14.86 -22.99
C ASP A 374 -24.20 -13.44 -23.27
N ILE A 375 -23.98 -13.14 -24.56
CA ILE A 375 -23.25 -11.98 -25.10
C ILE A 375 -23.80 -10.62 -24.60
N ASN A 376 -24.97 -10.64 -23.95
CA ASN A 376 -25.71 -9.48 -23.47
C ASN A 376 -25.73 -9.27 -21.95
N SER A 377 -25.00 -10.05 -21.13
CA SER A 377 -25.08 -9.89 -19.67
C SER A 377 -23.78 -10.15 -18.92
N SER A 378 -23.00 -9.11 -18.65
CA SER A 378 -22.11 -9.13 -17.47
C SER A 378 -23.00 -9.08 -16.23
N PRO A 379 -22.89 -10.02 -15.28
CA PRO A 379 -23.72 -9.99 -14.07
C PRO A 379 -23.44 -8.76 -13.20
N LEU A 380 -22.29 -8.08 -13.39
CA LEU A 380 -21.94 -6.80 -12.76
C LEU A 380 -22.07 -5.59 -13.70
N ALA A 381 -22.56 -5.74 -14.94
CA ALA A 381 -22.79 -4.61 -15.83
C ALA A 381 -23.74 -3.59 -15.20
N ASN A 382 -23.38 -2.31 -15.32
CA ASN A 382 -24.11 -1.16 -14.79
C ASN A 382 -24.32 -1.19 -13.25
N VAL A 383 -23.48 -1.92 -12.51
CA VAL A 383 -23.52 -1.97 -11.05
C VAL A 383 -22.30 -1.24 -10.47
N GLY A 384 -22.55 -0.29 -9.56
CA GLY A 384 -21.53 0.44 -8.83
C GLY A 384 -20.72 1.45 -9.67
N LEU A 385 -19.68 2.01 -9.06
CA LEU A 385 -18.72 2.91 -9.70
C LEU A 385 -17.71 2.11 -10.53
N VAL A 386 -17.54 2.45 -11.80
CA VAL A 386 -16.54 1.81 -12.69
C VAL A 386 -15.40 2.77 -13.00
N ILE A 387 -14.18 2.36 -12.64
CA ILE A 387 -12.94 3.09 -12.89
C ILE A 387 -12.11 2.35 -13.93
N GLU A 388 -11.95 2.93 -15.12
CA GLU A 388 -10.98 2.48 -16.11
C GLU A 388 -9.66 3.27 -15.94
N LEU A 389 -8.56 2.59 -15.64
CA LEU A 389 -7.28 3.29 -15.38
C LEU A 389 -6.62 3.72 -16.69
N PRO A 390 -6.39 5.04 -16.88
CA PRO A 390 -5.61 5.52 -18.02
C PRO A 390 -4.12 5.30 -17.81
N GLU A 391 -3.39 5.47 -18.91
CA GLU A 391 -1.93 5.64 -18.91
C GLU A 391 -1.54 6.94 -18.21
N PHE A 392 -0.26 7.05 -17.87
CA PHE A 392 0.24 8.29 -17.27
C PHE A 392 0.28 9.42 -18.29
N SER A 393 -0.18 10.59 -17.86
CA SER A 393 0.02 11.83 -18.60
C SER A 393 1.52 12.22 -18.62
N PRO A 394 1.93 13.12 -19.54
CA PRO A 394 3.30 13.64 -19.54
C PRO A 394 3.72 14.24 -18.18
N ASP A 395 2.83 14.98 -17.53
CA ASP A 395 3.08 15.57 -16.21
C ASP A 395 3.27 14.50 -15.13
N GLN A 396 2.48 13.43 -15.19
CA GLN A 396 2.63 12.28 -14.29
C GLN A 396 3.95 11.55 -14.52
N VAL A 397 4.37 11.34 -15.76
CA VAL A 397 5.69 10.76 -16.06
C VAL A 397 6.81 11.66 -15.55
N GLN A 398 6.71 12.97 -15.78
CA GLN A 398 7.69 13.94 -15.27
C GLN A 398 7.77 13.91 -13.74
N HIS A 399 6.63 13.88 -13.05
CA HIS A 399 6.59 13.80 -11.61
C HIS A 399 7.21 12.49 -11.11
N LEU A 400 6.89 11.35 -11.73
CA LEU A 400 7.47 10.06 -11.37
C LEU A 400 8.99 10.03 -11.57
N VAL A 401 9.51 10.61 -12.65
CA VAL A 401 10.95 10.74 -12.91
C VAL A 401 11.63 11.54 -11.80
N LYS A 402 11.04 12.67 -11.39
CA LYS A 402 11.55 13.49 -10.27
C LYS A 402 11.52 12.73 -8.94
N LEU A 403 10.42 12.04 -8.63
CA LEU A 403 10.28 11.20 -7.43
C LEU A 403 11.32 10.09 -7.36
N ARG A 404 11.84 9.63 -8.51
CA ARG A 404 12.90 8.62 -8.59
C ARG A 404 14.31 9.22 -8.52
N GLY A 405 14.44 10.53 -8.33
CA GLY A 405 15.72 11.24 -8.27
C GLY A 405 16.41 11.37 -9.62
N LEU A 406 15.68 11.24 -10.72
CA LEU A 406 16.23 11.30 -12.08
C LEU A 406 16.10 12.71 -12.67
N ASN A 407 17.16 13.19 -13.31
CA ASN A 407 17.21 14.50 -13.97
C ASN A 407 17.06 14.36 -15.49
N LEU A 408 15.86 13.99 -15.97
CA LEU A 408 15.57 13.92 -17.42
C LEU A 408 15.00 15.25 -17.94
N THR A 409 15.46 15.64 -19.13
CA THR A 409 14.93 16.80 -19.86
C THR A 409 13.52 16.53 -20.40
N ALA A 410 12.76 17.59 -20.72
CA ALA A 410 11.44 17.46 -21.33
C ALA A 410 11.47 16.67 -22.66
N SER A 411 12.56 16.82 -23.44
CA SER A 411 12.76 16.04 -24.68
C SER A 411 12.93 14.55 -24.38
N GLN A 412 13.73 14.19 -23.37
CA GLN A 412 13.91 12.79 -22.96
C GLN A 412 12.62 12.18 -22.40
N ILE A 413 11.83 12.95 -21.64
CA ILE A 413 10.52 12.51 -21.16
C ILE A 413 9.58 12.23 -22.35
N LYS A 414 9.56 13.09 -23.37
CA LYS A 414 8.78 12.87 -24.60
C LYS A 414 9.24 11.60 -25.33
N GLN A 415 10.54 11.32 -25.38
CA GLN A 415 11.08 10.08 -25.95
C GLN A 415 10.68 8.84 -25.15
N LEU A 416 10.68 8.90 -23.81
CA LEU A 416 10.17 7.81 -22.95
C LEU A 416 8.70 7.52 -23.19
N ILE A 417 7.88 8.57 -23.28
CA ILE A 417 6.44 8.44 -23.53
C ILE A 417 6.19 7.85 -24.92
N ASN A 418 6.94 8.30 -25.93
CA ASN A 418 6.85 7.72 -27.27
C ASN A 418 7.22 6.23 -27.29
N LEU A 419 8.25 5.84 -26.53
CA LEU A 419 8.68 4.45 -26.44
C LEU A 419 7.65 3.59 -25.69
N LEU A 420 7.17 4.04 -24.54
CA LEU A 420 6.43 3.21 -23.57
C LEU A 420 4.91 3.50 -23.52
N GLY A 421 4.45 4.49 -24.27
CA GLY A 421 3.04 4.88 -24.34
C GLY A 421 2.45 5.38 -23.02
N GLY A 422 3.27 5.82 -22.05
CA GLY A 422 2.80 6.19 -20.71
C GLY A 422 2.37 5.00 -19.83
N HIS A 423 2.70 3.76 -20.21
CA HIS A 423 2.32 2.57 -19.46
C HIS A 423 2.96 2.56 -18.04
N PRO A 424 2.17 2.55 -16.95
CA PRO A 424 2.68 2.71 -15.58
C PRO A 424 3.79 1.75 -15.17
N LEU A 425 3.61 0.44 -15.37
CA LEU A 425 4.65 -0.56 -15.06
C LEU A 425 5.93 -0.34 -15.86
N LEU A 426 5.84 -0.10 -17.17
CA LEU A 426 7.00 0.06 -18.02
C LEU A 426 7.78 1.35 -17.68
N ILE A 427 7.08 2.46 -17.43
CA ILE A 427 7.68 3.71 -17.00
C ILE A 427 8.38 3.54 -15.65
N ARG A 428 7.78 2.82 -14.69
CA ARG A 428 8.43 2.52 -13.41
C ARG A 428 9.70 1.69 -13.60
N LYS A 429 9.61 0.57 -14.34
CA LYS A 429 10.76 -0.30 -14.63
C LYS A 429 11.92 0.44 -15.28
N ILE A 430 11.64 1.35 -16.23
CA ILE A 430 12.72 2.11 -16.89
C ILE A 430 13.36 3.14 -15.95
N CYS A 431 12.58 3.77 -15.08
CA CYS A 431 13.13 4.69 -14.08
C CYS A 431 14.00 3.95 -13.05
N ASP A 432 13.54 2.78 -12.60
CA ASP A 432 14.30 1.95 -11.67
C ASP A 432 15.60 1.45 -12.31
N TYR A 433 15.56 1.05 -13.59
CA TYR A 433 16.73 0.63 -14.33
C TYR A 433 17.75 1.78 -14.52
N LEU A 434 17.27 2.98 -14.88
CA LEU A 434 18.12 4.18 -14.98
C LEU A 434 18.83 4.49 -13.67
N ARG A 435 18.12 4.35 -12.55
CA ARG A 435 18.68 4.61 -11.22
C ARG A 435 19.70 3.55 -10.79
N LEU A 436 19.48 2.29 -11.14
CA LEU A 436 20.31 1.17 -10.68
C LEU A 436 21.61 0.99 -11.49
N TYR A 437 21.57 1.25 -12.80
CA TYR A 437 22.66 0.89 -13.71
C TYR A 437 23.43 2.08 -14.29
N GLU A 438 23.08 3.32 -13.91
CA GLU A 438 23.74 4.57 -14.34
C GLU A 438 24.03 4.67 -15.86
N ILE A 439 23.19 4.02 -16.66
CA ILE A 439 23.35 3.97 -18.12
C ILE A 439 22.93 5.28 -18.78
N SER A 440 23.62 5.66 -19.86
CA SER A 440 23.20 6.82 -20.65
C SER A 440 21.79 6.62 -21.22
N PHE A 441 20.99 7.69 -21.23
CA PHE A 441 19.63 7.66 -21.76
C PHE A 441 19.57 7.21 -23.24
N LYS A 442 20.58 7.58 -24.04
CA LYS A 442 20.65 7.15 -25.45
C LYS A 442 20.82 5.63 -25.56
N LYS A 443 21.80 5.06 -24.85
CA LYS A 443 22.04 3.62 -24.85
C LYS A 443 20.83 2.85 -24.31
N LEU A 444 20.14 3.40 -23.31
CA LEU A 444 18.91 2.81 -22.78
C LEU A 444 17.81 2.66 -23.85
N LEU A 445 17.57 3.68 -24.66
CA LEU A 445 16.57 3.61 -25.73
C LEU A 445 16.93 2.55 -26.79
N GLU A 446 18.23 2.34 -27.03
CA GLU A 446 18.72 1.31 -27.96
C GLU A 446 18.50 -0.10 -27.42
N ILE A 447 18.79 -0.35 -26.14
CA ILE A 447 18.69 -1.70 -25.56
C ILE A 447 17.27 -2.04 -25.08
N ALA A 448 16.44 -1.05 -24.75
CA ALA A 448 15.08 -1.25 -24.21
C ALA A 448 14.22 -2.25 -25.01
N PRO A 449 14.13 -2.17 -26.36
CA PRO A 449 13.34 -3.11 -27.16
C PRO A 449 14.10 -4.41 -27.50
N THR A 450 15.11 -4.80 -26.73
CA THR A 450 15.94 -5.98 -27.00
C THR A 450 15.96 -6.95 -25.82
N LEU A 451 16.54 -8.14 -26.01
CA LEU A 451 16.75 -9.11 -24.95
C LEU A 451 17.82 -8.68 -23.92
N GLU A 452 18.61 -7.64 -24.22
CA GLU A 452 19.57 -7.04 -23.28
C GLU A 452 18.88 -6.04 -22.33
N GLY A 453 17.75 -5.46 -22.74
CA GLY A 453 17.11 -4.34 -22.06
C GLY A 453 16.33 -4.69 -20.78
N PRO A 454 15.88 -3.66 -20.03
CA PRO A 454 15.11 -3.79 -18.79
C PRO A 454 13.81 -4.59 -18.91
N PHE A 455 13.30 -4.77 -20.13
CA PHE A 455 12.01 -5.38 -20.40
C PHE A 455 12.11 -6.83 -20.86
N ARG A 456 13.30 -7.44 -20.90
CA ARG A 456 13.52 -8.81 -21.38
C ARG A 456 12.44 -9.80 -20.92
N ASN A 457 12.28 -9.97 -19.61
CA ASN A 457 11.33 -10.95 -19.07
C ASN A 457 9.87 -10.64 -19.46
N HIS A 458 9.52 -9.35 -19.46
CA HIS A 458 8.18 -8.87 -19.85
C HIS A 458 7.88 -9.13 -21.33
N LEU A 459 8.86 -8.92 -22.20
CA LEU A 459 8.73 -9.12 -23.63
C LEU A 459 8.71 -10.61 -24.01
N ILE A 460 9.52 -11.43 -23.33
CA ILE A 460 9.51 -12.89 -23.48
C ILE A 460 8.15 -13.47 -23.06
N GLU A 461 7.59 -13.04 -21.92
CA GLU A 461 6.28 -13.50 -21.47
C GLU A 461 5.18 -13.21 -22.50
N HIS A 462 5.19 -12.03 -23.11
CA HIS A 462 4.27 -11.72 -24.21
C HIS A 462 4.51 -12.57 -25.45
N LEU A 463 5.78 -12.85 -25.81
CA LEU A 463 6.12 -13.71 -26.94
C LEU A 463 5.61 -15.14 -26.71
N GLU A 464 5.85 -15.71 -25.53
CA GLU A 464 5.36 -17.04 -25.15
C GLU A 464 3.83 -17.11 -25.18
N ASN A 465 3.14 -16.08 -24.70
CA ASN A 465 1.67 -16.00 -24.75
C ASN A 465 1.12 -15.95 -26.18
N LEU A 466 1.83 -15.28 -27.10
CA LEU A 466 1.49 -15.28 -28.52
C LEU A 466 1.79 -16.65 -29.16
N ASP A 467 2.91 -17.28 -28.83
CA ASP A 467 3.30 -18.58 -29.37
C ASP A 467 2.34 -19.71 -28.96
N LYS A 468 1.80 -19.65 -27.74
CA LYS A 468 0.73 -20.54 -27.28
C LYS A 468 -0.58 -20.37 -28.05
N ASN A 469 -0.79 -19.24 -28.73
CA ASN A 469 -2.05 -18.88 -29.38
C ASN A 469 -1.85 -18.44 -30.85
N PRO A 470 -1.77 -19.37 -31.82
CA PRO A 470 -1.45 -19.07 -33.22
C PRO A 470 -2.37 -18.02 -33.87
N GLN A 471 -3.65 -18.00 -33.52
CA GLN A 471 -4.62 -17.02 -34.04
C GLN A 471 -4.34 -15.60 -33.52
N LEU A 472 -4.00 -15.46 -32.22
CA LEU A 472 -3.61 -14.17 -31.63
C LEU A 472 -2.31 -13.67 -32.26
N LYS A 473 -1.31 -14.56 -32.42
CA LYS A 473 -0.04 -14.25 -33.07
C LYS A 473 -0.24 -13.75 -34.49
N THR A 474 -1.03 -14.46 -35.30
CA THR A 474 -1.31 -14.06 -36.69
C THR A 474 -1.99 -12.69 -36.77
N SER A 475 -2.96 -12.43 -35.90
CA SER A 475 -3.67 -11.15 -35.87
C SER A 475 -2.77 -10.01 -35.38
N PHE A 476 -1.92 -10.27 -34.39
CA PHE A 476 -0.95 -9.27 -33.91
C PHE A 476 0.11 -8.95 -34.97
N LEU A 477 0.55 -9.94 -35.76
CA LEU A 477 1.42 -9.73 -36.92
C LEU A 477 0.76 -8.85 -38.00
N GLN A 478 -0.55 -8.97 -38.22
CA GLN A 478 -1.27 -8.09 -39.14
C GLN A 478 -1.25 -6.64 -38.68
N ILE A 479 -1.37 -6.39 -37.36
CA ILE A 479 -1.21 -5.05 -36.79
C ILE A 479 0.23 -4.56 -36.97
N LEU A 480 1.25 -5.39 -36.73
CA LEU A 480 2.65 -4.97 -36.85
C LEU A 480 3.06 -4.59 -38.28
N LYS A 481 2.45 -5.19 -39.30
CA LYS A 481 2.71 -4.91 -40.72
C LYS A 481 2.09 -3.60 -41.20
N LYS A 482 1.03 -3.12 -40.55
CA LYS A 482 0.34 -1.89 -40.93
C LYS A 482 0.71 -0.80 -39.91
N GLU A 483 1.22 0.34 -40.38
CA GLU A 483 1.49 1.46 -39.48
C GLU A 483 0.20 2.10 -38.94
N GLU A 484 -0.92 1.82 -39.60
CA GLU A 484 -2.28 2.26 -39.26
C GLU A 484 -3.04 1.22 -38.41
N ALA A 485 -4.10 1.68 -37.74
CA ALA A 485 -4.93 0.84 -36.91
C ALA A 485 -5.73 -0.18 -37.76
N VAL A 486 -5.82 -1.42 -37.29
CA VAL A 486 -6.39 -2.55 -38.05
C VAL A 486 -7.67 -3.04 -37.40
N GLN A 487 -8.73 -3.23 -38.19
CA GLN A 487 -9.94 -3.87 -37.69
C GLN A 487 -9.71 -5.37 -37.53
N LEU A 488 -9.96 -5.88 -36.32
CA LEU A 488 -9.82 -7.29 -35.98
C LEU A 488 -11.16 -7.86 -35.50
N PRO A 489 -11.32 -9.21 -35.53
CA PRO A 489 -12.47 -9.85 -34.88
C PRO A 489 -12.58 -9.40 -33.41
N PRO A 490 -13.77 -9.05 -32.91
CA PRO A 490 -13.94 -8.46 -31.57
C PRO A 490 -13.32 -9.28 -30.43
N ASN A 491 -13.39 -10.61 -30.51
CA ASN A 491 -12.80 -11.50 -29.49
C ASN A 491 -11.28 -11.40 -29.48
N ILE A 492 -10.63 -11.44 -30.65
CA ILE A 492 -9.17 -11.30 -30.77
C ILE A 492 -8.71 -9.90 -30.32
N ALA A 493 -9.40 -8.86 -30.78
CA ALA A 493 -9.10 -7.47 -30.40
C ALA A 493 -9.15 -7.27 -28.88
N ARG A 494 -10.15 -7.86 -28.22
CA ARG A 494 -10.33 -7.81 -26.77
C ARG A 494 -9.24 -8.60 -26.03
N THR A 495 -8.92 -9.82 -26.46
CA THR A 495 -7.85 -10.63 -25.84
C THR A 495 -6.48 -9.96 -25.98
N LEU A 496 -6.16 -9.38 -27.13
CA LEU A 496 -4.93 -8.61 -27.29
C LEU A 496 -4.92 -7.35 -26.40
N LYS A 497 -6.06 -6.68 -26.19
CA LYS A 497 -6.20 -5.55 -25.26
C LYS A 497 -5.98 -6.00 -23.81
N GLN A 498 -6.52 -7.17 -23.42
CA GLN A 498 -6.36 -7.79 -22.10
C GLN A 498 -4.89 -8.07 -21.78
N LEU A 499 -4.20 -8.74 -22.72
CA LEU A 499 -2.76 -8.98 -22.65
C LEU A 499 -1.94 -7.68 -22.61
N GLY A 500 -2.56 -6.53 -22.88
CA GLY A 500 -1.89 -5.24 -22.87
C GLY A 500 -1.05 -4.97 -24.12
N LEU A 501 -1.12 -5.81 -25.15
CA LEU A 501 -0.33 -5.66 -26.38
C LEU A 501 -0.85 -4.57 -27.32
N VAL A 502 -2.16 -4.32 -27.30
CA VAL A 502 -2.83 -3.35 -28.18
C VAL A 502 -3.69 -2.36 -27.41
N LYS A 503 -4.01 -1.24 -28.08
CA LYS A 503 -5.10 -0.32 -27.73
C LYS A 503 -6.18 -0.39 -28.81
N LEU A 504 -7.39 -0.02 -28.42
CA LEU A 504 -8.53 0.10 -29.35
C LEU A 504 -8.88 1.57 -29.53
N GLU A 505 -9.00 1.99 -30.78
CA GLU A 505 -9.47 3.31 -31.22
C GLU A 505 -10.71 3.08 -32.08
N GLY A 506 -11.89 3.24 -31.47
CA GLY A 506 -13.14 2.77 -32.07
C GLY A 506 -13.11 1.26 -32.32
N ASN A 507 -13.29 0.85 -33.58
CA ASN A 507 -13.27 -0.56 -34.01
C ASN A 507 -11.89 -1.06 -34.48
N PHE A 508 -10.85 -0.24 -34.33
CA PHE A 508 -9.52 -0.54 -34.84
C PHE A 508 -8.53 -0.77 -33.70
N ALA A 509 -7.61 -1.73 -33.89
CA ALA A 509 -6.56 -2.09 -32.96
C ALA A 509 -5.19 -1.55 -33.43
N LYS A 510 -4.42 -1.01 -32.50
CA LYS A 510 -3.05 -0.53 -32.73
C LYS A 510 -2.11 -1.06 -31.65
N VAL A 511 -0.84 -1.29 -31.99
CA VAL A 511 0.19 -1.68 -31.01
C VAL A 511 0.22 -0.65 -29.88
N ARG A 512 0.21 -1.11 -28.63
CA ARG A 512 0.06 -0.23 -27.46
C ARG A 512 1.15 0.82 -27.35
N CYS A 513 2.40 0.44 -27.61
CA CYS A 513 3.55 1.32 -27.48
C CYS A 513 4.67 0.92 -28.44
N ASN A 514 5.58 1.86 -28.73
CA ASN A 514 6.66 1.64 -29.68
C ASN A 514 7.67 0.58 -29.20
N LEU A 515 7.80 0.35 -27.90
CA LEU A 515 8.60 -0.73 -27.33
C LEU A 515 8.21 -2.08 -27.93
N TYR A 516 6.90 -2.38 -27.93
CA TYR A 516 6.38 -3.64 -28.47
C TYR A 516 6.54 -3.68 -29.99
N TYR A 517 6.27 -2.57 -30.67
CA TYR A 517 6.46 -2.49 -32.12
C TYR A 517 7.90 -2.83 -32.51
N LEU A 518 8.90 -2.20 -31.88
CA LEU A 518 10.31 -2.42 -32.18
C LEU A 518 10.76 -3.85 -31.86
N PHE A 519 10.43 -4.37 -30.68
CA PHE A 519 10.82 -5.72 -30.27
C PHE A 519 10.22 -6.79 -31.19
N PHE A 520 8.91 -6.79 -31.37
CA PHE A 520 8.24 -7.83 -32.16
C PHE A 520 8.53 -7.72 -33.66
N LYS A 521 8.71 -6.50 -34.19
CA LYS A 521 9.17 -6.32 -35.58
C LYS A 521 10.54 -6.98 -35.81
N SER A 522 11.45 -6.81 -34.86
CA SER A 522 12.77 -7.45 -34.90
C SER A 522 12.68 -8.97 -34.77
N ILE A 523 11.93 -9.49 -33.80
CA ILE A 523 11.82 -10.95 -33.56
C ILE A 523 11.15 -11.68 -34.74
N PHE A 524 10.17 -11.05 -35.39
CA PHE A 524 9.45 -11.66 -36.51
C PHE A 524 10.05 -11.34 -37.89
N ASN A 525 11.23 -10.72 -37.96
CA ASN A 525 11.93 -10.36 -39.20
C ASN A 525 11.03 -9.65 -40.23
N LEU A 526 10.14 -8.77 -39.77
CA LEU A 526 9.25 -8.00 -40.64
C LEU A 526 10.07 -6.88 -41.30
N GLN A 527 10.50 -7.08 -42.56
CA GLN A 527 11.21 -6.06 -43.35
C GLN A 527 10.34 -4.82 -43.60
N LYS A 528 11.01 -3.67 -43.81
CA LYS A 528 10.39 -2.34 -43.98
C LYS A 528 9.44 -2.27 -45.17
#